data_AF-A0A8V8TM90-F1
#
_entry.id   AF-A0A8V8TM90-F1
#
_cell.length_a   1.000
_cell.length_b   1.000
_cell.length_c   1.000
_cell.angle_alpha   90.00
_cell.angle_beta   90.00
_cell.angle_gamma   90.00
#
_symmetry.space_group_name_H-M   'P 1'
#
loop_
_entity.id
_entity.type
_entity.pdbx_description
1 polymer ?
#
loop_
_entity_poly.entity_id
_entity_poly.type
_entity_poly.pdbx_seq_one_letter_code
_entity_poly.pdbx_strand_id
1 'polypeptide(L)'
;MNQVTIQWDAVIALYILFSWCHGGITNINCSGHIWVEPATIFKMGMNISIYCQAAIKNCQPRKLHFYKNGIKERFQITRINKTTARLWYKNFLEPHASMYCTAECPKHFQETLICGKDISSGF
;
A
#
# COMPACT_ATOMS: atom_id res chain seq x y z
N MET A 1 50.56 8.36 13.86
CA MET A 1 49.66 7.28 14.33
C MET A 1 48.19 7.72 14.51
N ASN A 2 47.81 8.95 14.11
CA ASN A 2 46.41 9.43 14.17
C ASN A 2 45.68 9.36 12.82
N GLN A 3 46.41 9.39 11.71
CA GLN A 3 45.80 9.48 10.38
C GLN A 3 45.18 8.15 9.93
N VAL A 4 45.77 7.03 10.36
CA VAL A 4 45.27 5.67 10.10
C VAL A 4 43.96 5.43 10.86
N THR A 5 43.89 5.80 12.14
CA THR A 5 42.70 5.65 12.99
C THR A 5 41.51 6.46 12.46
N ILE A 6 41.71 7.72 12.06
CA ILE A 6 40.67 8.56 11.46
C ILE A 6 40.15 7.96 10.14
N GLN A 7 41.03 7.36 9.36
CA GLN A 7 40.66 6.72 8.09
C GLN A 7 39.84 5.46 8.29
N TRP A 8 40.12 4.67 9.34
CA TRP A 8 39.33 3.51 9.73
C TRP A 8 37.95 3.90 10.26
N ASP A 9 37.85 4.94 11.09
CA ASP A 9 36.58 5.44 11.60
C ASP A 9 35.65 5.92 10.47
N ALA A 10 36.21 6.61 9.46
CA ALA A 10 35.46 7.05 8.29
C ALA A 10 34.92 5.87 7.46
N VAL A 11 35.72 4.81 7.28
CA VAL A 11 35.30 3.60 6.57
C VAL A 11 34.20 2.86 7.32
N ILE A 12 34.30 2.75 8.64
CA ILE A 12 33.29 2.11 9.48
C ILE A 12 31.98 2.90 9.45
N ALA A 13 32.04 4.23 9.58
CA ALA A 13 30.86 5.09 9.49
C ALA A 13 30.17 4.98 8.12
N LEU A 14 30.94 4.95 7.04
CA LEU A 14 30.44 4.81 5.68
C LEU A 14 29.81 3.43 5.46
N TYR A 15 30.44 2.36 5.96
CA TYR A 15 29.90 1.00 5.88
C TYR A 15 28.59 0.85 6.65
N ILE A 16 28.50 1.42 7.86
CA ILE A 16 27.26 1.45 8.65
C ILE A 16 26.17 2.21 7.88
N LEU A 17 26.47 3.39 7.34
CA LEU A 17 25.52 4.17 6.54
C LEU A 17 25.03 3.42 5.31
N PHE A 18 25.92 2.80 4.53
CA PHE A 18 25.52 2.01 3.36
C PHE A 18 24.73 0.76 3.75
N SER A 19 25.13 0.04 4.80
CA SER A 19 24.38 -1.11 5.29
C SER A 19 22.98 -0.74 5.80
N TRP A 20 22.80 0.47 6.33
CA TRP A 20 21.50 0.98 6.75
C TRP A 20 20.65 1.48 5.58
N CYS A 21 21.26 2.12 4.58
CA CYS A 21 20.59 2.55 3.35
C CYS A 21 20.19 1.37 2.45
N HIS A 22 20.92 0.27 2.48
CA HIS A 22 20.62 -0.96 1.74
C HIS A 22 19.82 -1.99 2.56
N GLY A 23 19.54 -1.70 3.82
CA GLY A 23 18.66 -2.48 4.70
C GLY A 23 17.18 -2.35 4.33
N GLY A 24 16.85 -2.45 3.03
CA GLY A 24 15.50 -2.60 2.52
C GLY A 24 14.95 -3.98 2.87
N ILE A 25 14.66 -4.21 4.15
CA ILE A 25 13.91 -5.37 4.65
C ILE A 25 12.67 -4.85 5.38
N THR A 26 11.84 -4.10 4.69
CA THR A 26 10.44 -3.90 5.10
C THR A 26 9.56 -4.66 4.12
N ASN A 27 9.64 -6.00 4.18
CA ASN A 27 8.70 -6.85 3.46
C ASN A 27 7.28 -6.59 4.00
N ILE A 28 6.46 -5.96 3.18
CA ILE A 28 5.04 -5.72 3.50
C ILE A 28 4.32 -7.06 3.45
N ASN A 29 3.83 -7.53 4.60
CA ASN A 29 3.05 -8.75 4.66
C ASN A 29 1.58 -8.45 4.33
N CYS A 30 1.15 -8.87 3.13
CA CYS A 30 -0.24 -8.71 2.71
C CYS A 30 -1.14 -9.80 3.29
N SER A 31 -2.23 -9.39 3.93
CA SER A 31 -3.28 -10.29 4.48
C SER A 31 -4.49 -10.42 3.56
N GLY A 32 -4.24 -10.42 2.25
CA GLY A 32 -5.24 -10.51 1.18
C GLY A 32 -4.70 -9.92 -0.11
N HIS A 33 -5.57 -9.40 -0.97
CA HIS A 33 -5.13 -8.81 -2.24
C HIS A 33 -6.01 -7.65 -2.69
N ILE A 34 -5.43 -6.84 -3.57
CA ILE A 34 -6.05 -5.68 -4.21
C ILE A 34 -5.84 -5.81 -5.72
N TRP A 35 -6.89 -5.52 -6.49
CA TRP A 35 -6.81 -5.49 -7.96
C TRP A 35 -7.62 -4.32 -8.52
N VAL A 36 -7.36 -4.00 -9.78
CA VAL A 36 -7.89 -2.81 -10.44
C VAL A 36 -8.42 -3.22 -11.80
N GLU A 37 -9.65 -2.82 -12.09
CA GLU A 37 -10.28 -2.96 -13.40
C GLU A 37 -10.35 -1.56 -14.07
N PRO A 38 -9.97 -1.43 -15.36
CA PRO A 38 -9.62 -2.52 -16.28
C PRO A 38 -8.21 -3.09 -16.10
N ALA A 39 -7.27 -2.29 -15.59
CA ALA A 39 -5.89 -2.70 -15.30
C ALA A 39 -5.25 -1.69 -14.33
N THR A 40 -4.01 -1.91 -13.92
CA THR A 40 -3.24 -0.97 -13.09
C THR A 40 -2.67 0.20 -13.88
N ILE A 41 -2.52 0.02 -15.19
CA ILE A 41 -2.20 1.07 -16.15
C ILE A 41 -3.40 1.19 -17.09
N PHE A 42 -4.01 2.36 -17.13
CA PHE A 42 -5.24 2.60 -17.90
C PHE A 42 -5.22 3.99 -18.54
N LYS A 43 -6.14 4.22 -19.49
CA LYS A 43 -6.24 5.52 -20.15
C LYS A 43 -6.71 6.59 -19.17
N MET A 44 -6.04 7.74 -19.16
CA MET A 44 -6.41 8.89 -18.33
C MET A 44 -7.85 9.33 -18.62
N GLY A 45 -8.59 9.64 -17.54
CA GLY A 45 -10.00 10.01 -17.60
C GLY A 45 -10.97 8.83 -17.71
N MET A 46 -10.50 7.59 -17.61
CA MET A 46 -11.39 6.42 -17.55
C MET A 46 -12.04 6.26 -16.17
N ASN A 47 -13.19 5.57 -16.17
CA ASN A 47 -13.76 5.03 -14.93
C ASN A 47 -12.99 3.78 -14.52
N ILE A 48 -12.61 3.69 -13.25
CA ILE A 48 -11.87 2.56 -12.72
C ILE A 48 -12.58 1.99 -11.49
N SER A 49 -12.41 0.69 -11.29
CA SER A 49 -12.87 0.00 -10.08
C SER A 49 -11.69 -0.64 -9.38
N ILE A 50 -11.53 -0.35 -8.10
CA ILE A 50 -10.47 -0.88 -7.26
C ILE A 50 -11.13 -1.81 -6.25
N TYR A 51 -10.73 -3.08 -6.27
CA TYR A 51 -11.30 -4.10 -5.42
C TYR A 51 -10.29 -4.51 -4.36
N CYS A 52 -10.81 -4.77 -3.17
CA CYS A 52 -10.03 -5.22 -2.03
C CYS A 52 -10.71 -6.44 -1.44
N GLN A 53 -9.95 -7.53 -1.30
CA GLN A 53 -10.41 -8.76 -0.67
C GLN A 53 -9.52 -9.14 0.51
N ALA A 54 -10.13 -9.20 1.69
CA ALA A 54 -9.48 -9.63 2.92
C ALA A 54 -9.36 -11.17 2.97
N ALA A 55 -8.18 -11.66 3.39
CA ALA A 55 -7.89 -13.06 3.67
C ALA A 55 -7.24 -13.22 5.06
N ILE A 56 -7.76 -12.50 6.05
CA ILE A 56 -7.22 -12.45 7.42
C ILE A 56 -7.72 -13.66 8.22
N LYS A 57 -6.80 -14.44 8.79
CA LYS A 57 -7.16 -15.59 9.65
C LYS A 57 -7.97 -15.13 10.86
N ASN A 58 -9.07 -15.82 11.14
CA ASN A 58 -9.95 -15.58 12.31
C ASN A 58 -10.52 -14.15 12.41
N CYS A 59 -10.59 -13.40 11.31
CA CYS A 59 -11.24 -12.11 11.24
C CYS A 59 -12.29 -12.06 10.14
N GLN A 60 -13.51 -11.66 10.51
CA GLN A 60 -14.49 -11.14 9.57
C GLN A 60 -14.45 -9.61 9.67
N PRO A 61 -13.97 -8.89 8.64
CA PRO A 61 -13.86 -7.44 8.70
C PRO A 61 -15.21 -6.78 8.98
N ARG A 62 -15.27 -5.85 9.92
CA ARG A 62 -16.45 -4.99 10.12
C ARG A 62 -16.55 -4.00 8.98
N LYS A 63 -15.42 -3.37 8.65
CA LYS A 63 -15.27 -2.40 7.57
C LYS A 63 -13.98 -2.68 6.80
N LEU A 64 -14.03 -2.33 5.52
CA LEU A 64 -12.89 -2.29 4.62
C LEU A 64 -12.66 -0.83 4.25
N HIS A 65 -11.43 -0.37 4.38
CA HIS A 65 -11.06 1.01 4.12
C HIS A 65 -10.09 1.07 2.95
N PHE A 66 -10.26 2.09 2.12
CA PHE A 66 -9.37 2.39 1.02
C PHE A 66 -8.61 3.67 1.33
N TYR A 67 -7.36 3.70 0.92
CA TYR A 67 -6.49 4.85 1.05
C TYR A 67 -5.81 5.12 -0.27
N LYS A 68 -5.74 6.40 -0.64
CA LYS A 68 -5.03 6.90 -1.81
C LYS A 68 -3.98 7.90 -1.37
N ASN A 69 -2.72 7.64 -1.68
CA ASN A 69 -1.59 8.50 -1.29
C ASN A 69 -1.58 8.81 0.23
N GLY A 70 -1.95 7.83 1.06
CA GLY A 70 -2.05 7.96 2.52
C GLY A 70 -3.36 8.57 3.04
N ILE A 71 -4.26 9.02 2.18
CA ILE A 71 -5.52 9.67 2.57
C ILE A 71 -6.68 8.67 2.49
N LYS A 72 -7.48 8.58 3.55
CA LYS A 72 -8.64 7.67 3.63
C LYS A 72 -9.76 8.10 2.70
N GLU A 73 -10.16 7.22 1.80
CA GLU A 73 -11.30 7.41 0.90
C GLU A 73 -12.62 7.23 1.66
N ARG A 74 -13.60 8.09 1.32
CA ARG A 74 -14.90 8.15 2.02
C ARG A 74 -16.10 7.91 1.11
N PHE A 75 -15.93 8.06 -0.20
CA PHE A 75 -17.01 8.06 -1.16
C PHE A 75 -16.89 6.90 -2.14
N GLN A 76 -18.02 6.50 -2.73
CA GLN A 76 -18.08 5.46 -3.78
C GLN A 76 -17.49 4.10 -3.38
N ILE A 77 -17.49 3.80 -2.08
CA ILE A 77 -17.08 2.50 -1.54
C ILE A 77 -18.35 1.65 -1.38
N THR A 78 -18.35 0.48 -2.00
CA THR A 78 -19.44 -0.48 -1.99
C THR A 78 -18.95 -1.81 -1.44
N ARG A 79 -19.64 -2.35 -0.43
CA ARG A 79 -19.33 -3.68 0.09
C ARG A 79 -20.03 -4.72 -0.76
N ILE A 80 -19.27 -5.58 -1.43
CA ILE A 80 -19.80 -6.63 -2.30
C ILE A 80 -20.20 -7.84 -1.45
N ASN A 81 -19.33 -8.23 -0.51
CA ASN A 81 -19.58 -9.34 0.39
C ASN A 81 -18.85 -9.14 1.73
N LYS A 82 -18.83 -10.16 2.58
CA LYS A 82 -18.21 -10.08 3.92
C LYS A 82 -16.72 -9.74 3.87
N THR A 83 -15.99 -10.19 2.85
CA THR A 83 -14.54 -10.04 2.75
C THR A 83 -14.10 -9.09 1.64
N THR A 84 -15.01 -8.64 0.78
CA THR A 84 -14.70 -7.90 -0.45
C THR A 84 -15.46 -6.58 -0.52
N ALA A 85 -14.74 -5.52 -0.86
CA ALA A 85 -15.30 -4.21 -1.17
C ALA A 85 -14.71 -3.67 -2.47
N ARG A 86 -15.43 -2.73 -3.08
CA ARG A 86 -15.05 -2.03 -4.30
C ARG A 86 -15.14 -0.53 -4.09
N LEU A 87 -14.06 0.18 -4.40
CA LEU A 87 -14.01 1.62 -4.58
C LEU A 87 -14.13 1.94 -6.06
N TRP A 88 -15.01 2.88 -6.41
CA TRP A 88 -15.21 3.30 -7.80
C TRP A 88 -14.81 4.76 -8.00
N TYR A 89 -14.02 5.03 -9.03
CA TYR A 89 -13.72 6.38 -9.49
C TYR A 89 -14.34 6.63 -10.85
N LYS A 90 -15.00 7.78 -10.97
CA LYS A 90 -15.44 8.32 -12.25
C LYS A 90 -14.37 9.27 -12.79
N ASN A 91 -13.98 9.12 -14.05
CA ASN A 91 -13.03 10.01 -14.72
C ASN A 91 -11.74 10.24 -13.92
N PHE A 92 -10.91 9.21 -13.75
CA PHE A 92 -9.69 9.30 -12.95
C PHE A 92 -8.59 10.10 -13.67
N LEU A 93 -8.10 11.19 -13.05
CA LEU A 93 -7.19 12.17 -13.67
C LEU A 93 -5.80 12.24 -13.03
N GLU A 94 -5.49 11.43 -12.01
CA GLU A 94 -4.16 11.43 -11.41
C GLU A 94 -3.21 10.57 -12.25
N PRO A 95 -2.02 11.06 -12.66
CA PRO A 95 -1.09 10.29 -13.49
C PRO A 95 -0.52 9.07 -12.74
N HIS A 96 -0.39 9.16 -11.42
CA HIS A 96 0.06 8.09 -10.54
C HIS A 96 -0.65 8.21 -9.19
N ALA A 97 -1.02 7.08 -8.59
CA ALA A 97 -1.51 7.04 -7.22
C ALA A 97 -1.14 5.71 -6.55
N SER A 98 -0.78 5.77 -5.27
CA SER A 98 -0.55 4.60 -4.43
C SER A 98 -1.82 4.26 -3.68
N MET A 99 -2.42 3.12 -4.02
CA MET A 99 -3.66 2.64 -3.39
C MET A 99 -3.35 1.56 -2.37
N TYR A 100 -3.95 1.61 -1.19
CA TYR A 100 -3.92 0.46 -0.28
C TYR A 100 -5.25 0.29 0.45
N CYS A 101 -5.44 -0.90 1.00
CA CYS A 101 -6.65 -1.28 1.68
C CYS A 101 -6.34 -1.87 3.05
N THR A 102 -7.18 -1.56 4.03
CA THR A 102 -7.10 -2.08 5.40
C THR A 102 -8.44 -2.66 5.85
N ALA A 103 -8.41 -3.52 6.86
CA ALA A 103 -9.60 -4.09 7.50
C ALA A 103 -9.68 -3.69 8.97
N GLU A 104 -10.89 -3.31 9.40
CA GLU A 104 -11.23 -3.19 10.82
C GLU A 104 -11.72 -4.55 11.34
N CYS A 105 -10.91 -5.22 12.16
CA CYS A 105 -11.24 -6.52 12.75
C CYS A 105 -11.80 -6.35 14.18
N PRO A 106 -12.88 -7.04 14.57
CA PRO A 106 -13.50 -6.88 15.91
C PRO A 106 -12.58 -7.06 17.13
N LYS A 107 -11.46 -7.79 16.96
CA LYS A 107 -10.50 -8.14 18.01
C LYS A 107 -9.17 -7.40 17.90
N HIS A 108 -9.04 -6.47 16.95
CA HIS A 108 -7.80 -5.72 16.72
C HIS A 108 -8.10 -4.23 16.87
N PHE A 109 -7.32 -3.56 17.71
CA PHE A 109 -7.45 -2.11 17.94
C PHE A 109 -6.99 -1.30 16.73
N GLN A 110 -6.06 -1.83 15.95
CA GLN A 110 -5.54 -1.21 14.74
C GLN A 110 -6.10 -1.89 13.50
N GLU A 111 -6.26 -1.10 12.45
CA GLU A 111 -6.61 -1.62 11.13
C GLU A 111 -5.49 -2.54 10.63
N THR A 112 -5.86 -3.70 10.09
CA THR A 112 -4.91 -4.65 9.52
C THR A 112 -4.72 -4.36 8.04
N LEU A 113 -3.48 -4.21 7.58
CA LEU A 113 -3.18 -4.03 6.16
C LEU A 113 -3.58 -5.28 5.36
N ILE A 114 -4.41 -5.09 4.34
CA ILE A 114 -4.74 -6.16 3.40
C ILE A 114 -3.65 -6.24 2.34
N CYS A 115 -3.48 -5.19 1.55
CA CYS A 115 -2.36 -5.03 0.62
C CYS A 115 -2.39 -3.62 -0.01
N GLY A 116 -1.41 -3.29 -0.84
CA GLY A 116 -1.35 -2.07 -1.63
C GLY A 116 -0.92 -2.33 -3.07
N LYS A 117 -1.23 -1.38 -3.95
CA LYS A 117 -0.85 -1.40 -5.37
C LYS A 117 -0.81 0.01 -5.93
N ASP A 118 0.23 0.31 -6.68
CA ASP A 118 0.32 1.53 -7.45
C ASP A 118 -0.49 1.42 -8.73
N ILE A 119 -1.14 2.53 -9.08
CA ILE A 119 -1.87 2.70 -10.33
C ILE A 119 -1.31 3.89 -11.09
N SER A 120 -1.39 3.82 -12.42
CA SER A 120 -0.94 4.89 -13.29
C SER A 120 -1.94 5.10 -14.41
N SER A 121 -2.21 6.37 -14.73
CA SER A 121 -3.01 6.72 -15.89
C SER A 121 -2.10 7.27 -17.00
N GLY A 122 -2.12 6.59 -18.15
CA GLY A 122 -1.36 6.94 -19.35
C GLY A 122 -2.32 7.15 -20.52
N PHE A 123 -1.80 7.33 -21.73
CA PHE A 123 -2.57 7.77 -22.89
C PHE A 123 -2.93 6.63 -23.84
#